data_AF-A0A504C8N1-F1
#
_entry.id   AF-A0A504C8N1-F1
#
_cell.length_a   1.000
_cell.length_b   1.000
_cell.length_c   1.000
_cell.angle_alpha   90.00
_cell.angle_beta   90.00
_cell.angle_gamma   90.00
#
_symmetry.space_group_name_H-M   'P 1'
#
loop_
_entity.id
_entity.type
_entity.pdbx_description
1 polymer ?
#
loop_
_entity_poly.entity_id
_entity_poly.type
_entity_poly.pdbx_seq_one_letter_code
_entity_poly.pdbx_strand_id
1 'polypeptide(L)'
;MCRWAAYLGEAVFLEDILTAPCHSLIAQSHCAQEAKSPTNGDGFGLAWYGDRPEPGLYRDILPAWSDPNLTSLCRQIKSGLFLAHVRASTGGATSRMNCHPFISGRWSFMHNGQIGGFEKIRRALENSLSDAVFDQREGTTDSELFFLLMIDEGLAGDPQGAVSRATSRVLEASRRAGLEPALKLTAAFSDGQALHAVRYATDAHAPTLYTSTLRKGGGRCIVSEPFDREGGDWQAIPPSSFVTMTGDGISIRPFAPTAARLALAG
;
A
#
# COMPACT_ATOMS: atom_id res chain seq x y z
N MET A 1 -10.10 -8.03 -3.83
CA MET A 1 -8.78 -7.55 -3.39
C MET A 1 -8.35 -6.51 -4.41
N CYS A 2 -7.99 -5.32 -3.94
CA CYS A 2 -7.65 -4.15 -4.74
C CYS A 2 -6.48 -4.40 -5.69
N ARG A 3 -6.21 -3.46 -6.61
CA ARG A 3 -4.99 -3.44 -7.44
C ARG A 3 -4.22 -2.14 -7.20
N TRP A 4 -2.90 -2.20 -7.31
CA TRP A 4 -2.04 -1.04 -7.12
C TRP A 4 -0.72 -1.15 -7.87
N ALA A 5 -0.11 0.01 -8.12
CA ALA A 5 1.20 0.17 -8.71
C ALA A 5 1.99 1.28 -8.01
N ALA A 6 3.28 1.07 -7.83
CA ALA A 6 4.21 2.05 -7.30
C ALA A 6 5.47 2.10 -8.17
N TYR A 7 6.03 3.30 -8.33
CA TYR A 7 7.17 3.56 -9.20
C TYR A 7 8.26 4.31 -8.45
N LEU A 8 9.52 3.99 -8.76
CA LEU A 8 10.70 4.79 -8.39
C LEU A 8 11.70 4.81 -9.56
N GLY A 9 12.11 5.99 -10.01
CA GLY A 9 13.10 6.12 -11.07
C GLY A 9 13.20 7.54 -11.63
N GLU A 10 13.62 7.63 -12.89
CA GLU A 10 13.58 8.88 -13.65
C GLU A 10 12.14 9.42 -13.73
N ALA A 11 11.95 10.74 -13.74
CA ALA A 11 10.62 11.30 -13.81
C ALA A 11 9.91 10.94 -15.13
N VAL A 12 8.87 10.13 -15.05
CA VAL A 12 7.99 9.75 -16.17
C VAL A 12 6.63 10.39 -16.00
N PHE A 13 5.86 10.49 -17.09
CA PHE A 13 4.46 10.85 -16.95
C PHE A 13 3.71 9.70 -16.26
N LEU A 14 2.76 10.04 -15.40
CA LEU A 14 1.98 9.02 -14.70
C LEU A 14 1.19 8.13 -15.68
N GLU A 15 0.76 8.68 -16.83
CA GLU A 15 0.06 7.93 -17.87
C GLU A 15 0.86 6.74 -18.41
N ASP A 16 2.19 6.84 -18.46
CA ASP A 16 3.07 5.79 -19.01
C ASP A 16 2.97 4.47 -18.22
N ILE A 17 2.53 4.55 -16.96
CA ILE A 17 2.39 3.39 -16.06
C ILE A 17 0.92 3.13 -15.73
N LEU A 18 0.13 4.17 -15.51
CA LEU A 18 -1.21 4.03 -14.94
C LEU A 18 -2.31 3.82 -15.98
N THR A 19 -2.13 4.31 -17.21
CA THR A 19 -3.22 4.34 -18.20
C THR A 19 -2.83 3.76 -19.56
N ALA A 20 -1.60 4.03 -20.04
CA ALA A 20 -1.15 3.64 -21.37
C ALA A 20 -0.91 2.13 -21.57
N PRO A 21 -0.41 1.35 -20.58
CA PRO A 21 -0.22 -0.09 -20.76
C PRO A 21 -1.53 -0.84 -21.09
N CYS A 22 -1.46 -1.88 -21.92
CA CYS A 22 -2.64 -2.65 -22.33
C CYS A 22 -3.36 -3.33 -21.16
N HIS A 23 -2.63 -3.67 -20.09
CA HIS A 23 -3.17 -4.18 -18.82
C HIS A 23 -2.87 -3.21 -17.67
N SER A 24 -2.99 -1.90 -17.95
CA SER A 24 -2.75 -0.81 -16.99
C SER A 24 -3.57 -0.92 -15.72
N LEU A 25 -3.22 -0.14 -14.70
CA LEU A 25 -3.98 -0.11 -13.45
C LEU A 25 -5.46 0.25 -13.67
N ILE A 26 -5.75 1.14 -14.63
CA ILE A 26 -7.13 1.44 -15.02
C ILE A 26 -7.78 0.23 -15.73
N ALA A 27 -7.10 -0.47 -16.61
CA ALA A 27 -7.64 -1.70 -17.21
C ALA A 27 -7.94 -2.77 -16.13
N GLN A 28 -7.04 -2.93 -15.17
CA GLN A 28 -7.23 -3.83 -14.02
C GLN A 28 -8.37 -3.40 -13.09
N SER A 29 -8.73 -2.12 -13.09
CA SER A 29 -9.91 -1.66 -12.33
C SER A 29 -11.22 -2.18 -12.93
N HIS A 30 -11.27 -2.45 -14.24
CA HIS A 30 -12.39 -3.14 -14.88
C HIS A 30 -12.29 -4.66 -14.77
N CYS A 31 -11.11 -5.22 -15.06
CA CYS A 31 -10.89 -6.66 -15.21
C CYS A 31 -9.52 -7.10 -14.66
N ALA A 32 -9.39 -7.12 -13.33
CA ALA A 32 -8.28 -7.73 -12.62
C ALA A 32 -8.33 -9.26 -12.75
N GLN A 33 -7.20 -9.88 -13.09
CA GLN A 33 -7.14 -11.33 -13.32
C GLN A 33 -6.58 -12.09 -12.12
N GLU A 34 -5.80 -11.43 -11.26
CA GLU A 34 -5.23 -12.02 -10.05
C GLU A 34 -5.91 -11.52 -8.76
N ALA A 35 -7.12 -10.97 -8.89
CA ALA A 35 -7.93 -10.50 -7.77
C ALA A 35 -9.15 -11.42 -7.52
N LYS A 36 -9.58 -11.50 -6.26
CA LYS A 36 -10.84 -12.20 -5.89
C LYS A 36 -12.10 -11.64 -6.56
N SER A 37 -12.08 -10.34 -6.90
CA SER A 37 -13.14 -9.68 -7.67
C SER A 37 -12.48 -9.10 -8.92
N PRO A 38 -13.05 -9.31 -10.11
CA PRO A 38 -12.49 -8.78 -11.34
C PRO A 38 -12.59 -7.25 -11.41
N THR A 39 -13.58 -6.64 -10.76
CA THR A 39 -13.81 -5.20 -10.82
C THR A 39 -13.43 -4.52 -9.51
N ASN A 40 -12.71 -3.39 -9.62
CA ASN A 40 -12.28 -2.48 -8.56
C ASN A 40 -12.87 -1.08 -8.86
N GLY A 41 -14.17 -0.91 -8.60
CA GLY A 41 -14.92 0.30 -8.94
C GLY A 41 -15.23 1.23 -7.76
N ASP A 42 -14.76 0.91 -6.55
CA ASP A 42 -15.17 1.60 -5.31
C ASP A 42 -14.27 2.79 -4.94
N GLY A 43 -13.66 3.39 -5.96
CA GLY A 43 -12.75 4.51 -5.85
C GLY A 43 -11.32 4.20 -6.26
N PHE A 44 -10.51 5.25 -6.27
CA PHE A 44 -9.09 5.17 -6.59
C PHE A 44 -8.34 6.27 -5.83
N GLY A 45 -7.01 6.20 -5.88
CA GLY A 45 -6.18 7.32 -5.52
C GLY A 45 -4.76 7.23 -6.06
N LEU A 46 -4.10 8.37 -5.97
CA LEU A 46 -2.78 8.64 -6.50
C LEU A 46 -2.06 9.56 -5.52
N ALA A 47 -0.86 9.15 -5.10
CA ALA A 47 0.09 10.00 -4.40
C ALA A 47 1.37 10.12 -5.24
N TRP A 48 1.89 11.33 -5.45
CA TRP A 48 3.11 11.55 -6.23
C TRP A 48 4.02 12.56 -5.55
N TYR A 49 5.33 12.35 -5.68
CA TYR A 49 6.33 13.30 -5.19
C TYR A 49 6.85 14.18 -6.32
N GLY A 50 7.08 15.45 -6.01
CA GLY A 50 7.58 16.47 -6.93
C GLY A 50 8.57 17.37 -6.20
N ASP A 51 8.48 18.69 -6.39
CA ASP A 51 9.41 19.65 -5.79
C ASP A 51 9.21 19.85 -4.27
N ARG A 52 8.11 19.35 -3.71
CA ARG A 52 7.79 19.43 -2.28
C ARG A 52 8.11 18.12 -1.58
N PRO A 53 8.49 18.16 -0.29
CA PRO A 53 8.73 16.95 0.48
C PRO A 53 7.44 16.16 0.76
N GLU A 54 6.29 16.82 0.86
CA GLU A 54 4.99 16.16 0.97
C GLU A 54 4.48 15.73 -0.42
N PRO A 55 3.88 14.52 -0.53
CA PRO A 55 3.31 14.08 -1.80
C PRO A 55 2.04 14.87 -2.14
N GLY A 56 1.85 15.16 -3.42
CA GLY A 56 0.54 15.51 -3.94
C GLY A 56 -0.40 14.31 -3.81
N LEU A 57 -1.69 14.56 -3.54
CA LEU A 57 -2.69 13.53 -3.31
C LEU A 57 -3.96 13.82 -4.12
N TYR A 58 -4.41 12.84 -4.88
CA TYR A 58 -5.71 12.85 -5.54
C TYR A 58 -6.44 11.54 -5.25
N ARG A 59 -7.68 11.64 -4.74
CA ARG A 59 -8.52 10.49 -4.39
C ARG A 59 -9.95 10.78 -4.80
N ASP A 60 -10.62 9.80 -5.38
CA ASP A 60 -12.06 9.87 -5.57
C ASP A 60 -12.76 8.53 -5.31
N ILE A 61 -14.07 8.59 -5.13
CA ILE A 61 -14.96 7.44 -4.95
C ILE A 61 -15.53 6.92 -6.26
N LEU A 62 -15.39 7.70 -7.34
CA LEU A 62 -15.78 7.28 -8.67
C LEU A 62 -14.84 6.17 -9.16
N PRO A 63 -15.32 5.27 -10.03
CA PRO A 63 -14.43 4.32 -10.70
C PRO A 63 -13.33 5.03 -11.51
N ALA A 64 -12.10 4.53 -11.44
CA ALA A 64 -10.93 5.16 -12.08
C ALA A 64 -11.12 5.38 -13.59
N TRP A 65 -11.76 4.45 -14.28
CA TRP A 65 -12.04 4.53 -15.72
C TRP A 65 -13.00 5.64 -16.13
N SER A 66 -13.77 6.16 -15.17
CA SER A 66 -14.83 7.15 -15.42
C SER A 66 -14.46 8.56 -14.99
N ASP A 67 -13.26 8.76 -14.43
CA ASP A 67 -12.81 10.07 -13.96
C ASP A 67 -11.96 10.81 -15.02
N PRO A 68 -12.49 11.87 -15.66
CA PRO A 68 -11.72 12.65 -16.63
C PRO A 68 -10.61 13.48 -15.99
N ASN A 69 -10.73 13.87 -14.72
CA ASN A 69 -9.69 14.59 -14.00
C ASN A 69 -8.49 13.69 -13.74
N LEU A 70 -8.72 12.43 -13.33
CA LEU A 70 -7.63 11.44 -13.20
C LEU A 70 -6.86 11.31 -14.52
N THR A 71 -7.59 11.16 -15.64
CA THR A 71 -6.99 11.05 -16.97
C THR A 71 -6.17 12.30 -17.33
N SER A 72 -6.72 13.50 -17.05
CA SER A 72 -6.05 14.77 -17.29
C SER A 72 -4.77 14.91 -16.46
N LEU A 73 -4.85 14.60 -15.16
CA LEU A 73 -3.71 14.63 -14.24
C LEU A 73 -2.61 13.66 -14.68
N CYS A 74 -2.97 12.44 -15.06
CA CYS A 74 -1.99 11.44 -15.49
C CYS A 74 -1.17 11.86 -16.72
N ARG A 75 -1.78 12.62 -17.63
CA ARG A 75 -1.13 13.15 -18.85
C ARG A 75 -0.21 14.34 -18.60
N GLN A 76 -0.39 15.06 -17.50
CA GLN A 76 0.29 16.32 -17.25
C GLN A 76 1.37 16.21 -16.17
N ILE A 77 1.18 15.32 -15.19
CA ILE A 77 2.09 15.19 -14.07
C ILE A 77 3.24 14.25 -14.44
N LYS A 78 4.47 14.73 -14.24
CA LYS A 78 5.67 13.90 -14.20
C LYS A 78 6.11 13.68 -12.76
N SER A 79 6.53 12.47 -12.44
CA SER A 79 7.07 12.15 -11.12
C SER A 79 8.05 10.98 -11.19
N GLY A 80 9.14 11.09 -10.44
CA GLY A 80 10.10 10.00 -10.24
C GLY A 80 9.68 9.02 -9.14
N LEU A 81 8.65 9.34 -8.36
CA LEU A 81 8.14 8.49 -7.28
C LEU A 81 6.65 8.70 -7.10
N PHE A 82 5.85 7.66 -7.32
CA PHE A 82 4.42 7.73 -7.07
C PHE A 82 3.82 6.37 -6.71
N LEU A 83 2.66 6.42 -6.06
CA LEU A 83 1.86 5.29 -5.61
C LEU A 83 0.43 5.49 -6.12
N ALA A 84 -0.14 4.48 -6.78
CA ALA A 84 -1.51 4.52 -7.29
C ALA A 84 -2.26 3.25 -6.91
N HIS A 85 -3.54 3.40 -6.58
CA HIS A 85 -4.35 2.32 -6.05
C HIS A 85 -5.80 2.41 -6.55
N VAL A 86 -6.38 1.29 -6.95
CA VAL A 86 -7.81 1.17 -7.32
C VAL A 86 -8.50 0.24 -6.34
N ARG A 87 -9.62 0.70 -5.78
CA ARG A 87 -10.26 0.08 -4.63
C ARG A 87 -11.37 -0.88 -5.06
N ALA A 88 -11.36 -2.08 -4.48
CA ALA A 88 -12.50 -2.98 -4.38
C ALA A 88 -12.86 -3.11 -2.89
N SER A 89 -13.88 -2.38 -2.46
CA SER A 89 -14.31 -2.32 -1.08
C SER A 89 -14.95 -3.65 -0.67
N THR A 90 -14.42 -4.29 0.38
CA THR A 90 -15.05 -5.46 1.00
C THR A 90 -15.84 -5.09 2.27
N GLY A 91 -15.98 -3.78 2.55
CA GLY A 91 -16.65 -3.24 3.74
C GLY A 91 -16.28 -1.78 4.03
N GLY A 92 -17.08 -1.12 4.88
CA GLY A 92 -16.92 0.29 5.23
C GLY A 92 -17.54 1.26 4.21
N ALA A 93 -17.79 2.49 4.64
CA ALA A 93 -18.43 3.50 3.80
C ALA A 93 -17.58 3.87 2.56
N THR A 94 -18.24 4.10 1.44
CA THR A 94 -17.63 4.68 0.24
C THR A 94 -17.37 6.16 0.51
N SER A 95 -16.13 6.50 0.84
CA SER A 95 -15.67 7.86 1.14
C SER A 95 -14.25 8.03 0.61
N ARG A 96 -13.90 9.25 0.19
CA ARG A 96 -12.54 9.60 -0.24
C ARG A 96 -11.51 9.32 0.85
N MET A 97 -11.90 9.50 2.12
CA MET A 97 -11.04 9.22 3.27
C MET A 97 -10.76 7.74 3.46
N ASN A 98 -11.53 6.86 2.84
CA ASN A 98 -11.32 5.42 2.85
C ASN A 98 -10.61 4.91 1.57
N CYS A 99 -10.21 5.81 0.67
CA CYS A 99 -9.43 5.49 -0.51
C CYS A 99 -7.93 5.67 -0.22
N HIS A 100 -7.13 4.68 -0.59
CA HIS A 100 -5.67 4.79 -0.61
C HIS A 100 -5.20 5.69 -1.77
N PRO A 101 -3.97 6.25 -1.73
CA PRO A 101 -3.02 6.22 -0.60
C PRO A 101 -3.41 7.12 0.58
N PHE A 102 -2.92 6.78 1.77
CA PHE A 102 -2.98 7.61 2.99
C PHE A 102 -1.68 8.39 3.14
N ILE A 103 -1.75 9.60 3.72
CA ILE A 103 -0.60 10.51 3.86
C ILE A 103 -0.41 10.90 5.34
N SER A 104 0.84 10.94 5.81
CA SER A 104 1.25 11.52 7.10
C SER A 104 2.57 12.26 6.92
N GLY A 105 2.51 13.59 6.91
CA GLY A 105 3.66 14.43 6.53
C GLY A 105 4.19 14.05 5.15
N ARG A 106 5.45 13.60 5.10
CA ARG A 106 6.09 13.11 3.86
C ARG A 106 5.77 11.68 3.50
N TRP A 107 5.13 10.91 4.38
CA TRP A 107 4.89 9.50 4.14
C TRP A 107 3.60 9.30 3.35
N SER A 108 3.66 8.46 2.31
CA SER A 108 2.49 7.90 1.63
C SER A 108 2.42 6.40 1.86
N PHE A 109 1.21 5.85 1.98
CA PHE A 109 0.99 4.43 2.24
C PHE A 109 -0.26 3.90 1.53
N MET A 110 -0.15 2.71 0.94
CA MET A 110 -1.29 1.96 0.42
C MET A 110 -1.23 0.49 0.80
N HIS A 111 -2.40 -0.13 0.99
CA HIS A 111 -2.53 -1.48 1.50
C HIS A 111 -3.60 -2.26 0.73
N ASN A 112 -3.21 -3.46 0.32
CA ASN A 112 -4.08 -4.46 -0.27
C ASN A 112 -4.09 -5.70 0.61
N GLY A 113 -5.23 -5.93 1.25
CA GLY A 113 -5.37 -6.97 2.24
C GLY A 113 -6.52 -6.67 3.17
N GLN A 114 -6.47 -7.29 4.35
CA GLN A 114 -7.53 -7.18 5.35
C GLN A 114 -7.00 -7.61 6.71
N ILE A 115 -7.45 -6.90 7.75
CA ILE A 115 -7.34 -7.33 9.15
C ILE A 115 -8.63 -8.07 9.54
N GLY A 116 -8.51 -9.37 9.82
CA GLY A 116 -9.64 -10.22 10.21
C GLY A 116 -10.20 -9.83 11.59
N GLY A 117 -11.52 -9.68 11.67
CA GLY A 117 -12.19 -9.27 12.90
C GLY A 117 -11.89 -7.83 13.33
N PHE A 118 -11.48 -6.96 12.39
CA PHE A 118 -11.08 -5.57 12.65
C PHE A 118 -12.00 -4.82 13.61
N GLU A 119 -13.32 -4.84 13.40
CA GLU A 119 -14.26 -4.12 14.26
C GLU A 119 -14.18 -4.50 15.74
N LYS A 120 -13.79 -5.74 16.07
CA LYS A 120 -13.64 -6.20 17.46
C LYS A 120 -12.35 -5.71 18.12
N ILE A 121 -11.32 -5.42 17.32
CA ILE A 121 -9.99 -5.03 17.82
C ILE A 121 -9.69 -3.55 17.58
N ARG A 122 -10.47 -2.87 16.73
CA ARG A 122 -10.30 -1.49 16.31
C ARG A 122 -10.12 -0.55 17.51
N ARG A 123 -11.05 -0.59 18.47
CA ARG A 123 -11.01 0.27 19.66
C ARG A 123 -9.73 0.08 20.47
N ALA A 124 -9.27 -1.16 20.63
CA ALA A 124 -8.05 -1.44 21.38
C ALA A 124 -6.80 -0.92 20.67
N LEU A 125 -6.76 -1.03 19.34
CA LEU A 125 -5.68 -0.51 18.52
C LEU A 125 -5.69 1.03 18.48
N GLU A 126 -6.85 1.65 18.28
CA GLU A 126 -7.03 3.12 18.33
C GLU A 126 -6.57 3.69 19.67
N ASN A 127 -7.00 3.10 20.79
CA ASN A 127 -6.59 3.52 22.14
C ASN A 127 -5.09 3.31 22.44
N SER A 128 -4.37 2.58 21.60
CA SER A 128 -2.94 2.33 21.79
C SER A 128 -2.04 3.28 21.02
N LEU A 129 -2.60 4.13 20.15
CA LEU A 129 -1.86 5.19 19.46
C LEU A 129 -1.52 6.31 20.46
N SER A 130 -0.39 6.98 20.22
CA SER A 130 -0.15 8.29 20.84
C SER A 130 -1.17 9.33 20.34
N ASP A 131 -1.50 10.32 21.18
CA ASP A 131 -2.49 11.36 20.86
C ASP A 131 -2.17 12.06 19.52
N ALA A 132 -0.90 12.41 19.30
CA ALA A 132 -0.46 13.10 18.08
C ALA A 132 -0.64 12.25 16.80
N VAL A 133 -0.64 10.92 16.90
CA VAL A 133 -0.89 10.03 15.77
C VAL A 133 -2.38 9.75 15.63
N PHE A 134 -3.10 9.63 16.74
CA PHE A 134 -4.55 9.45 16.75
C PHE A 134 -5.28 10.62 16.07
N ASP A 135 -4.84 11.84 16.31
CA ASP A 135 -5.40 13.07 15.72
C ASP A 135 -5.29 13.15 14.19
N GLN A 136 -4.45 12.31 13.57
CA GLN A 136 -4.29 12.24 12.11
C GLN A 136 -5.31 11.33 11.42
N ARG A 137 -6.13 10.61 12.18
CA ARG A 137 -7.10 9.65 11.65
C ARG A 137 -8.29 10.38 11.04
N GLU A 138 -8.55 10.15 9.75
CA GLU A 138 -9.69 10.74 9.03
C GLU A 138 -10.73 9.70 8.62
N GLY A 139 -10.25 8.54 8.20
CA GLY A 139 -11.06 7.43 7.72
C GLY A 139 -11.44 6.43 8.82
N THR A 140 -12.01 5.32 8.37
CA THR A 140 -12.48 4.24 9.26
C THR A 140 -11.90 2.88 8.88
N THR A 141 -10.95 2.84 7.94
CA THR A 141 -10.41 1.58 7.43
C THR A 141 -9.40 0.97 8.40
N ASP A 142 -9.22 -0.34 8.27
CA ASP A 142 -8.13 -1.10 8.88
C ASP A 142 -6.77 -0.67 8.34
N SER A 143 -6.73 -0.34 7.05
CA SER A 143 -5.55 0.08 6.31
C SER A 143 -4.96 1.39 6.82
N GLU A 144 -5.81 2.39 7.06
CA GLU A 144 -5.38 3.65 7.65
C GLU A 144 -4.89 3.46 9.09
N LEU A 145 -5.62 2.69 9.90
CA LEU A 145 -5.19 2.42 11.27
C LEU A 145 -3.84 1.69 11.29
N PHE A 146 -3.63 0.75 10.38
CA PHE A 146 -2.35 0.07 10.22
C PHE A 146 -1.21 1.03 9.87
N PHE A 147 -1.46 1.99 8.97
CA PHE A 147 -0.48 3.02 8.64
C PHE A 147 -0.12 3.89 9.85
N LEU A 148 -1.13 4.34 10.61
CA LEU A 148 -0.91 5.11 11.83
C LEU A 148 -0.13 4.32 12.89
N LEU A 149 -0.41 3.02 13.05
CA LEU A 149 0.40 2.14 13.89
C LEU A 149 1.86 2.09 13.42
N MET A 150 2.13 2.06 12.11
CA MET A 150 3.51 2.12 11.61
C MET A 150 4.20 3.44 11.98
N ILE A 151 3.50 4.57 11.83
CA ILE A 151 4.03 5.89 12.21
C ILE A 151 4.39 5.91 13.70
N ASP A 152 3.47 5.48 14.56
CA ASP A 152 3.65 5.39 16.02
C ASP A 152 4.80 4.44 16.40
N GLU A 153 5.00 3.37 15.62
CA GLU A 153 6.10 2.42 15.76
C GLU A 153 7.43 2.91 15.16
N GLY A 154 7.56 4.18 14.79
CA GLY A 154 8.84 4.76 14.36
C GLY A 154 9.19 4.51 12.90
N LEU A 155 8.20 4.55 12.00
CA LEU A 155 8.36 4.40 10.54
C LEU A 155 9.54 5.21 9.98
N ALA A 156 9.72 6.44 10.46
CA ALA A 156 10.76 7.35 9.99
C ALA A 156 12.19 6.87 10.23
N GLY A 157 12.43 6.09 11.30
CA GLY A 157 13.77 5.62 11.67
C GLY A 157 14.05 4.18 11.27
N ASP A 158 13.03 3.33 11.25
CA ASP A 158 13.16 1.90 10.98
C ASP A 158 11.92 1.37 10.22
N PRO A 159 11.88 1.55 8.88
CA PRO A 159 10.72 1.16 8.08
C PRO A 159 10.31 -0.30 8.23
N GLN A 160 11.28 -1.22 8.21
CA GLN A 160 11.00 -2.65 8.31
C GLN A 160 10.53 -3.03 9.72
N GLY A 161 11.20 -2.54 10.76
CA GLY A 161 10.80 -2.85 12.12
C GLY A 161 9.49 -2.18 12.52
N ALA A 162 9.18 -0.99 12.01
CA ALA A 162 7.89 -0.34 12.23
C ALA A 162 6.73 -1.17 11.68
N VAL A 163 6.85 -1.69 10.45
CA VAL A 163 5.87 -2.62 9.88
C VAL A 163 5.80 -3.92 10.70
N SER A 164 6.95 -4.43 11.14
CA SER A 164 7.04 -5.65 11.95
C SER A 164 6.31 -5.50 13.30
N ARG A 165 6.54 -4.40 14.01
CA ARG A 165 5.92 -4.08 15.31
C ARG A 165 4.44 -3.75 15.18
N ALA A 166 4.04 -2.97 14.16
CA ALA A 166 2.63 -2.70 13.86
C ALA A 166 1.87 -4.00 13.55
N THR A 167 2.49 -4.91 12.79
CA THR A 167 1.94 -6.24 12.54
C THR A 167 1.76 -7.02 13.84
N SER A 168 2.77 -7.04 14.71
CA SER A 168 2.67 -7.70 16.02
C SER A 168 1.54 -7.14 16.88
N ARG A 169 1.36 -5.82 16.93
CA ARG A 169 0.25 -5.17 17.65
C ARG A 169 -1.11 -5.66 17.16
N VAL A 170 -1.31 -5.76 15.85
CA VAL A 170 -2.55 -6.29 15.27
C VAL A 170 -2.77 -7.75 15.67
N LEU A 171 -1.76 -8.61 15.52
CA LEU A 171 -1.88 -10.03 15.85
C LEU A 171 -2.14 -10.25 17.35
N GLU A 172 -1.49 -9.47 18.22
CA GLU A 172 -1.73 -9.51 19.66
C GLU A 172 -3.12 -9.02 20.03
N ALA A 173 -3.62 -7.95 19.40
CA ALA A 173 -4.97 -7.46 19.62
C ALA A 173 -6.02 -8.52 19.23
N SER A 174 -5.82 -9.23 18.10
CA SER A 174 -6.67 -10.38 17.73
C SER A 174 -6.69 -11.45 18.81
N ARG A 175 -5.51 -11.89 19.29
CA ARG A 175 -5.41 -12.92 20.34
C ARG A 175 -6.09 -12.48 21.64
N ARG A 176 -5.88 -11.22 22.07
CA ARG A 176 -6.50 -10.67 23.29
C ARG A 176 -8.03 -10.58 23.18
N ALA A 177 -8.55 -10.38 21.97
CA ALA A 177 -9.98 -10.41 21.69
C ALA A 177 -10.56 -11.83 21.51
N GLY A 178 -9.76 -12.88 21.74
CA GLY A 178 -10.18 -14.28 21.57
C GLY A 178 -10.39 -14.67 20.11
N LEU A 179 -9.70 -14.01 19.18
CA LEU A 179 -9.78 -14.28 17.74
C LEU A 179 -8.51 -14.99 17.27
N GLU A 180 -8.68 -15.91 16.33
CA GLU A 180 -7.55 -16.42 15.55
C GLU A 180 -7.01 -15.30 14.65
N PRO A 181 -5.70 -14.97 14.73
CA PRO A 181 -5.14 -13.89 13.93
C PRO A 181 -5.21 -14.16 12.42
N ALA A 182 -5.98 -13.34 11.72
CA ALA A 182 -6.10 -13.38 10.27
C ALA A 182 -5.63 -12.04 9.70
N LEU A 183 -4.50 -12.04 8.99
CA LEU A 183 -3.96 -10.85 8.34
C LEU A 183 -3.55 -11.17 6.91
N LYS A 184 -3.96 -10.31 5.98
CA LYS A 184 -3.40 -10.20 4.64
C LYS A 184 -2.75 -8.83 4.56
N LEU A 185 -1.46 -8.76 4.26
CA LEU A 185 -0.69 -7.52 4.23
C LEU A 185 0.17 -7.50 2.97
N THR A 186 -0.33 -6.84 1.93
CA THR A 186 0.51 -6.42 0.81
C THR A 186 0.42 -4.91 0.69
N ALA A 187 1.48 -4.21 1.05
CA ALA A 187 1.47 -2.76 1.15
C ALA A 187 2.71 -2.16 0.49
N ALA A 188 2.58 -0.93 0.02
CA ALA A 188 3.68 -0.09 -0.43
C ALA A 188 3.58 1.29 0.21
N PHE A 189 4.74 1.86 0.51
CA PHE A 189 4.83 3.14 1.18
C PHE A 189 6.17 3.81 0.92
N SER A 190 6.20 5.13 1.03
CA SER A 190 7.37 5.92 0.68
C SER A 190 7.41 7.21 1.50
N ASP A 191 8.61 7.74 1.68
CA ASP A 191 8.89 9.06 2.27
C ASP A 191 9.29 10.11 1.23
N GLY A 192 9.18 9.78 -0.06
CA GLY A 192 9.64 10.59 -1.18
C GLY A 192 11.07 10.32 -1.64
N GLN A 193 11.83 9.48 -0.92
CA GLN A 193 13.20 9.11 -1.30
C GLN A 193 13.34 7.61 -1.58
N ALA A 194 12.75 6.78 -0.71
CA ALA A 194 12.74 5.33 -0.86
C ALA A 194 11.30 4.83 -1.04
N LEU A 195 11.15 3.76 -1.82
CA LEU A 195 9.90 3.03 -1.95
C LEU A 195 10.04 1.67 -1.27
N HIS A 196 9.23 1.44 -0.25
CA HIS A 196 9.19 0.19 0.48
C HIS A 196 7.94 -0.60 0.12
N ALA A 197 8.03 -1.92 0.23
CA ALA A 197 6.86 -2.78 0.16
C ALA A 197 6.99 -3.97 1.13
N VAL A 198 5.85 -4.52 1.53
CA VAL A 198 5.78 -5.74 2.35
C VAL A 198 4.80 -6.70 1.73
N ARG A 199 5.13 -8.00 1.74
CA ARG A 199 4.23 -9.10 1.38
C ARG A 199 4.19 -10.09 2.53
N TYR A 200 3.07 -10.17 3.23
CA TYR A 200 2.87 -11.04 4.39
C TYR A 200 1.42 -11.50 4.51
N ALA A 201 1.22 -12.70 5.05
CA ALA A 201 -0.07 -13.16 5.55
C ALA A 201 0.13 -14.13 6.72
N THR A 202 -0.89 -14.27 7.57
CA THR A 202 -0.87 -15.29 8.64
C THR A 202 -1.13 -16.71 8.14
N ASP A 203 -1.66 -16.84 6.91
CA ASP A 203 -1.86 -18.12 6.23
C ASP A 203 -0.98 -18.21 4.96
N ALA A 204 -1.17 -19.27 4.16
CA ALA A 204 -0.43 -19.50 2.93
C ALA A 204 -0.79 -18.56 1.76
N HIS A 205 -1.82 -17.71 1.90
CA HIS A 205 -2.42 -16.98 0.77
C HIS A 205 -2.20 -15.47 0.86
N ALA A 206 -0.94 -15.03 0.88
CA ALA A 206 -0.61 -13.61 0.79
C ALA A 206 -0.97 -13.05 -0.61
N PRO A 207 -1.58 -11.85 -0.70
CA PRO A 207 -1.82 -11.19 -1.98
C PRO A 207 -0.55 -11.11 -2.83
N THR A 208 -0.71 -11.15 -4.15
CA THR A 208 0.42 -11.16 -5.08
C THR A 208 1.14 -9.81 -5.09
N LEU A 209 2.44 -9.88 -5.36
CA LEU A 209 3.33 -8.72 -5.45
C LEU A 209 4.45 -9.05 -6.43
N TYR A 210 4.71 -8.14 -7.35
CA TYR A 210 5.72 -8.29 -8.40
C TYR A 210 6.59 -7.05 -8.48
N THR A 211 7.82 -7.23 -8.94
CA THR A 211 8.75 -6.15 -9.25
C THR A 211 9.29 -6.30 -10.67
N SER A 212 9.56 -5.19 -11.33
CA SER A 212 10.27 -5.18 -12.62
C SER A 212 11.03 -3.88 -12.82
N THR A 213 12.04 -3.91 -13.68
CA THR A 213 12.73 -2.72 -14.18
C THR A 213 12.14 -2.37 -15.54
N LEU A 214 11.65 -1.15 -15.70
CA LEU A 214 11.10 -0.69 -16.96
C LEU A 214 12.23 -0.50 -17.98
N ARG A 215 12.04 -1.04 -19.18
CA ARG A 215 13.01 -0.91 -20.28
C ARG A 215 13.20 0.56 -20.70
N LYS A 216 12.15 1.37 -20.60
CA LYS A 216 12.14 2.80 -20.94
C LYS A 216 12.28 3.62 -19.65
N GLY A 217 13.28 4.49 -19.57
CA GLY A 217 13.54 5.36 -18.40
C GLY A 217 14.23 4.68 -17.21
N GLY A 218 14.51 3.37 -17.26
CA GLY A 218 15.32 2.65 -16.27
C GLY A 218 14.75 2.59 -14.84
N GLY A 219 13.56 3.15 -14.61
CA GLY A 219 12.89 3.11 -13.32
C GLY A 219 12.34 1.73 -12.99
N ARG A 220 11.97 1.54 -11.73
CA ARG A 220 11.52 0.27 -11.19
C ARG A 220 10.10 0.39 -10.67
N CYS A 221 9.34 -0.68 -10.86
CA CYS A 221 7.96 -0.77 -10.45
C CYS A 221 7.79 -1.88 -9.42
N ILE A 222 6.94 -1.63 -8.43
CA ILE A 222 6.35 -2.67 -7.59
C ILE A 222 4.84 -2.62 -7.81
N VAL A 223 4.25 -3.76 -8.16
CA VAL A 223 2.83 -3.82 -8.54
C VAL A 223 2.17 -5.05 -7.93
N SER A 224 0.86 -4.94 -7.73
CA SER A 224 0.07 -6.10 -7.32
C SER A 224 -0.15 -7.11 -8.45
N GLU A 225 -0.15 -6.66 -9.71
CA GLU A 225 -0.31 -7.50 -10.91
C GLU A 225 0.45 -6.86 -12.10
N PRO A 226 1.23 -7.63 -12.88
CA PRO A 226 2.00 -7.14 -14.03
C PRO A 226 1.11 -6.43 -15.07
N PHE A 227 1.49 -5.22 -15.50
CA PHE A 227 0.69 -4.41 -16.44
C PHE A 227 1.10 -4.50 -17.92
N ASP A 228 2.24 -5.13 -18.23
CA ASP A 228 2.76 -5.36 -19.58
C ASP A 228 3.25 -6.82 -19.75
N ARG A 229 2.29 -7.73 -20.03
CA ARG A 229 2.55 -9.18 -20.09
C ARG A 229 3.45 -9.64 -21.23
N GLU A 230 3.55 -8.88 -22.32
CA GLU A 230 4.33 -9.27 -23.50
C GLU A 230 5.73 -8.64 -23.55
N GLY A 231 6.12 -7.84 -22.55
CA GLY A 231 7.39 -7.09 -22.57
C GLY A 231 8.15 -6.97 -21.25
N GLY A 232 7.50 -7.13 -20.09
CA GLY A 232 8.12 -6.93 -18.79
C GLY A 232 8.81 -8.18 -18.24
N ASP A 233 10.03 -8.03 -17.72
CA ASP A 233 10.72 -9.06 -16.92
C ASP A 233 10.22 -8.97 -15.47
N TRP A 234 9.00 -9.46 -15.24
CA TRP A 234 8.34 -9.39 -13.94
C TRP A 234 8.78 -10.53 -13.03
N GLN A 235 9.23 -10.17 -11.84
CA GLN A 235 9.67 -11.11 -10.82
C GLN A 235 8.67 -11.11 -9.66
N ALA A 236 8.13 -12.28 -9.33
CA ALA A 236 7.27 -12.42 -8.17
C ALA A 236 8.08 -12.26 -6.87
N ILE A 237 7.62 -11.37 -5.99
CA ILE A 237 8.23 -11.19 -4.68
C ILE A 237 7.74 -12.30 -3.75
N PRO A 238 8.61 -13.11 -3.12
CA PRO A 238 8.19 -14.23 -2.26
C PRO A 238 7.31 -13.77 -1.08
N PRO A 239 6.40 -14.63 -0.57
CA PRO A 239 5.70 -14.37 0.69
C PRO A 239 6.68 -14.12 1.84
N SER A 240 6.24 -13.39 2.86
CA SER A 240 7.05 -13.02 4.02
C SER A 240 8.33 -12.27 3.63
N SER A 241 8.19 -11.27 2.76
CA SER A 241 9.29 -10.42 2.29
C SER A 241 9.04 -8.94 2.59
N PHE A 242 10.13 -8.23 2.89
CA PHE A 242 10.21 -6.78 2.95
C PHE A 242 11.12 -6.30 1.82
N VAL A 243 10.64 -5.34 1.04
CA VAL A 243 11.32 -4.77 -0.11
C VAL A 243 11.70 -3.34 0.21
N THR A 244 12.93 -2.97 -0.10
CA THR A 244 13.39 -1.59 -0.12
C THR A 244 13.93 -1.27 -1.49
N MET A 245 13.42 -0.20 -2.08
CA MET A 245 13.81 0.26 -3.39
C MET A 245 14.29 1.71 -3.27
N THR A 246 15.53 1.95 -3.73
CA THR A 246 16.16 3.28 -3.75
C THR A 246 16.67 3.59 -5.16
N GLY A 247 17.25 4.77 -5.41
CA GLY A 247 17.92 5.08 -6.67
C GLY A 247 19.00 4.05 -7.06
N ASP A 248 19.66 3.43 -6.08
CA ASP A 248 20.78 2.52 -6.31
C ASP A 248 20.35 1.08 -6.65
N GLY A 249 19.17 0.65 -6.19
CA GLY A 249 18.73 -0.70 -6.44
C GLY A 249 17.54 -1.14 -5.59
N ILE A 250 17.29 -2.45 -5.64
CA ILE A 250 16.24 -3.13 -4.91
C ILE A 250 16.86 -4.18 -3.97
N SER A 251 16.40 -4.19 -2.72
CA SER A 251 16.74 -5.20 -1.72
C SER A 251 15.46 -5.91 -1.29
N ILE A 252 15.47 -7.24 -1.32
CA ILE A 252 14.38 -8.09 -0.83
C ILE A 252 14.94 -8.89 0.35
N ARG A 253 14.35 -8.71 1.52
CA ARG A 253 14.76 -9.37 2.76
C ARG A 253 13.59 -10.14 3.38
N PRO A 254 13.85 -11.19 4.16
CA PRO A 254 12.81 -11.85 4.94
C PRO A 254 12.08 -10.86 5.86
N PHE A 255 10.78 -11.04 5.99
CA PHE A 255 9.91 -10.29 6.89
C PHE A 255 9.19 -11.24 7.84
N ALA A 256 9.20 -10.89 9.12
CA ALA A 256 8.38 -11.54 10.13
C ALA A 256 7.90 -10.47 11.14
N PRO A 257 6.71 -10.65 11.73
CA PRO A 257 6.29 -9.86 12.89
C PRO A 257 7.29 -10.04 14.04
N THR A 258 7.51 -8.97 14.81
CA THR A 258 8.39 -9.02 15.98
C THR A 258 7.78 -9.97 17.00
N ALA A 259 8.59 -10.88 17.56
CA ALA A 259 8.12 -11.74 18.63
C ALA A 259 7.68 -10.87 19.82
N ALA A 260 6.52 -11.20 20.42
CA ALA A 260 6.07 -10.52 21.63
C ALA A 260 7.19 -10.55 22.65
N ARG A 261 7.61 -9.37 23.16
CA ARG A 261 8.43 -9.35 24.37
C ARG A 261 7.56 -9.97 25.46
N LEU A 262 7.90 -11.19 25.89
CA LEU A 262 7.43 -11.69 27.17
C LEU A 262 7.87 -10.64 28.19
N ALA A 263 6.94 -9.81 28.65
CA ALA A 263 7.16 -9.00 29.82
C ALA A 263 7.41 -10.01 30.94
N LEU A 264 8.69 -10.20 31.27
CA LEU A 264 9.08 -10.79 32.54
C LEU A 264 8.52 -9.82 33.58
N ALA A 265 7.34 -10.16 34.10
CA ALA A 265 6.79 -9.52 35.27
C ALA A 265 7.82 -9.72 36.40
N GLY A 266 8.45 -8.61 36.80
CA GLY A 266 9.20 -8.48 38.03
C GLY A 266 8.38 -7.68 39.03
#